data_AF-I3T7Y5-F1
#
_entry.id   AF-I3T7Y5-F1
#
_cell.length_a   1.000
_cell.length_b   1.000
_cell.length_c   1.000
_cell.angle_alpha   90.00
_cell.angle_beta   90.00
_cell.angle_gamma   90.00
#
_symmetry.space_group_name_H-M   'P 1'
#
loop_
_entity.id
_entity.type
_entity.pdbx_description
1 polymer ?
#
loop_
_entity_poly.entity_id
_entity_poly.type
_entity_poly.pdbx_seq_one_letter_code
_entity_poly.pdbx_strand_id
1 'polypeptide(L)' 'MENVLPAEPFDNPIIKGLYDNWLEQPGSEKARRFMHTQYHAVKKSITSQLHNW' A
#
# COMPACT_ATOMS: atom_id res chain seq x y z
N MET A 1 10.40 10.19 -29.18
CA MET A 1 9.89 9.62 -27.91
C MET A 1 10.83 8.51 -27.52
N GLU A 2 11.63 8.72 -26.48
CA GLU A 2 12.47 7.65 -25.95
C GLU A 2 11.56 6.58 -25.35
N ASN A 3 11.70 5.34 -25.84
CA ASN A 3 11.04 4.18 -25.25
C ASN A 3 11.77 3.86 -23.94
N VAL A 4 11.36 4.52 -22.85
CA VAL A 4 11.77 4.12 -21.51
C VAL A 4 11.03 2.81 -21.23
N LEU A 5 11.74 1.69 -21.32
CA LEU A 5 11.22 0.41 -20.87
C LEU A 5 10.84 0.57 -19.39
N PRO A 6 9.61 0.22 -18.98
CA PRO A 6 9.24 0.28 -17.57
C PRO A 6 10.22 -0.59 -16.78
N ALA A 7 10.93 0.01 -15.83
CA ALA A 7 11.73 -0.77 -14.91
C ALA A 7 10.79 -1.66 -14.07
N GLU A 8 11.12 -2.94 -13.95
CA GLU A 8 10.38 -3.85 -13.10
C GLU A 8 10.43 -3.34 -11.65
N PRO A 9 9.29 -3.06 -10.99
CA PRO A 9 9.27 -2.48 -9.65
C PRO A 9 10.01 -3.33 -8.60
N PHE A 10 10.05 -4.65 -8.82
CA PHE A 10 10.72 -5.61 -7.94
C PHE A 10 12.24 -5.62 -8.10
N ASP A 11 12.76 -5.09 -9.21
CA ASP A 11 14.20 -5.00 -9.46
C ASP A 11 14.82 -3.73 -8.89
N ASN A 12 14.04 -2.89 -8.19
CA ASN A 12 14.54 -1.68 -7.57
C ASN A 12 15.52 -2.03 -6.42
N PRO A 13 16.83 -1.72 -6.55
CA PRO A 13 17.83 -2.13 -5.57
C PRO A 13 17.65 -1.44 -4.22
N ILE A 14 17.04 -0.24 -4.20
CA ILE A 14 16.77 0.49 -2.96
C ILE A 14 15.68 -0.21 -2.16
N ILE A 15 14.60 -0.64 -2.84
CA ILE A 15 13.50 -1.36 -2.20
C ILE A 15 13.99 -2.72 -1.72
N LYS A 16 14.77 -3.43 -2.53
CA LYS A 16 15.36 -4.70 -2.13
C LYS A 16 16.21 -4.55 -0.86
N GLY A 17 17.08 -3.54 -0.81
CA GLY A 17 17.88 -3.23 0.38
C GLY A 17 17.03 -2.89 1.61
N LEU A 18 15.91 -2.18 1.45
CA LEU A 18 15.00 -1.89 2.56
C LEU A 18 14.37 -3.16 3.15
N TYR A 19 13.97 -4.10 2.30
CA TYR A 19 13.46 -5.40 2.74
C TYR A 19 14.55 -6.22 3.42
N ASP A 20 15.65 -6.47 2.73
CA ASP A 20 16.75 -7.30 3.22
C ASP A 20 17.33 -6.80 4.56
N ASN A 21 17.43 -5.47 4.76
CA ASN A 21 18.06 -4.90 5.95
C ASN A 21 17.10 -4.55 7.09
N TRP A 22 15.81 -4.32 6.82
CA TRP A 22 14.89 -3.81 7.86
C TRP A 22 13.51 -4.45 7.87
N LEU A 23 12.81 -4.54 6.73
CA LEU A 23 11.43 -5.08 6.70
C LEU A 23 11.38 -6.62 6.71
N GLU A 24 12.53 -7.28 6.59
CA GLU A 24 12.67 -8.72 6.39
C GLU A 24 12.13 -9.10 5.00
N GLN A 25 11.23 -10.09 4.91
CA GLN A 25 10.65 -10.51 3.65
C GLN A 25 9.28 -9.84 3.39
N PRO A 26 8.85 -9.73 2.12
CA PRO A 26 7.47 -9.39 1.79
C PRO A 26 6.47 -10.28 2.54
N GLY A 27 5.47 -9.68 3.17
CA GLY A 27 4.46 -10.40 3.95
C GLY A 27 4.90 -10.82 5.36
N SER A 28 6.12 -10.49 5.81
CA SER A 28 6.49 -10.60 7.23
C SER A 28 5.53 -9.79 8.10
N GLU A 29 5.42 -10.14 9.39
CA GLU A 29 4.58 -9.37 10.32
C GLU A 29 5.07 -7.92 10.44
N LYS A 30 6.38 -7.72 10.34
CA LYS A 30 7.00 -6.39 10.33
C LYS A 30 6.60 -5.59 9.08
N ALA A 31 6.71 -6.19 7.90
CA ALA A 31 6.27 -5.58 6.65
C ALA A 31 4.78 -5.24 6.69
N ARG A 32 3.95 -6.17 7.17
CA ARG A 32 2.50 -5.95 7.32
C ARG A 32 2.19 -4.78 8.26
N ARG A 33 2.88 -4.71 9.40
CA ARG A 33 2.66 -3.66 10.41
C ARG A 33 3.02 -2.26 9.89
N PHE A 34 4.07 -2.12 9.10
CA PHE A 34 4.55 -0.81 8.65
C PHE A 34 4.06 -0.39 7.26
N MET A 35 3.76 -1.33 6.36
CA MET A 35 3.40 -1.03 4.97
C MET A 35 1.90 -1.18 4.67
N HIS A 36 1.14 -1.90 5.51
CA HIS A 36 -0.27 -2.17 5.25
C HIS A 36 -1.19 -1.42 6.21
N THR A 37 -2.39 -1.13 5.73
CA THR A 37 -3.50 -0.59 6.51
C THR A 37 -4.74 -1.44 6.29
N GLN A 38 -5.80 -1.16 7.04
CA GLN A 38 -7.07 -1.88 6.95
C GLN A 38 -8.19 -0.94 6.53
N TYR A 39 -9.05 -1.44 5.65
CA TYR A 39 -10.29 -0.77 5.33
C TYR A 39 -11.25 -0.81 6.50
N HIS A 40 -12.00 0.27 6.67
CA HIS A 40 -13.06 0.38 7.66
C HIS A 40 -14.37 0.66 6.92
N ALA A 41 -15.43 -0.07 7.28
CA ALA A 41 -16.74 0.14 6.68
C ALA A 41 -17.24 1.56 6.99
N VAL A 42 -17.60 2.31 5.95
CA VAL A 42 -18.20 3.63 6.11
C VAL A 42 -19.65 3.44 6.56
N LYS A 43 -19.91 3.63 7.86
CA LYS A 43 -21.28 3.66 8.40
C LYS A 43 -21.93 4.97 8.00
N LYS A 44 -22.81 4.94 6.99
CA LYS A 44 -23.67 6.08 6.66
C LYS A 44 -24.76 6.16 7.73
N SER A 45 -24.81 7.27 8.47
CA SER A 45 -25.94 7.55 9.36
C SER A 45 -27.20 7.78 8.51
N ILE A 46 -28.34 7.25 8.94
CA ILE A 46 -29.65 7.47 8.30
C ILE A 46 -29.92 8.98 8.13
N THR A 47 -29.47 9.81 9.08
CA THR A 47 -29.58 11.27 9.03
C THR A 47 -28.81 11.91 7.86
N SER A 48 -27.72 11.28 7.41
CA SER A 48 -26.92 11.74 6.25
C SER A 48 -27.59 11.40 4.92
N GLN A 49 -28.51 10.43 4.89
CA GLN A 49 -29.25 10.09 3.67
C GLN A 49 -30.46 11.01 3.45
N LEU A 50 -31.01 11.59 4.53
CA LEU A 50 -32.15 12.52 4.49
C LEU A 50 -31.76 13.95 4.07
N HIS A 51 -30.49 14.37 4.21
CA HIS A 51 -30.01 15.70 3.79
C HIS A 51 -29.68 15.82 2.29
N ASN A 52 -29.77 14.73 1.54
CA ASN A 52 -29.45 14.69 0.10
C ASN A 52 -30.71 14.70 -0.79
N TRP A 53 -31.85 15.16 -0.27
CA TRP A 53 -33.09 15.32 -1.02
C TRP A 53 -33.42 16.81 -1.16
#